data_AF-A0A9D6YSQ3-F1
#
_entry.id   AF-A0A9D6YSQ3-F1
#
_cell.length_a   1.000
_cell.length_b   1.000
_cell.length_c   1.000
_cell.angle_alpha   90.00
_cell.angle_beta   90.00
_cell.angle_gamma   90.00
#
_symmetry.space_group_name_H-M   'P 1'
#
loop_
_entity.id
_entity.type
_entity.pdbx_description
1 polymer ?
#
loop_
_entity_poly.entity_id
_entity_poly.type
_entity_poly.pdbx_seq_one_letter_code
_entity_poly.pdbx_strand_id
1 'polypeptide(L)' 'MTHFVGVIDGAGKNWGVRFPDVDGCVGVGATPEEAIA' A
#
# COMPACT_ATOMS: atom_id res chain seq x y z
N MET A 1 7.58 -18.15 -6.15
CA MET A 1 6.66 -16.98 -6.18
C MET A 1 7.46 -15.76 -5.80
N THR A 2 7.22 -14.64 -6.49
CA THR A 2 7.86 -13.36 -6.17
C THR A 2 7.04 -12.66 -5.09
N HIS A 3 7.71 -12.14 -4.05
CA HIS A 3 7.09 -11.36 -2.99
C HIS A 3 7.64 -9.94 -3.05
N PHE A 4 6.78 -8.96 -2.79
CA PHE A 4 7.16 -7.55 -2.71
C PHE A 4 6.85 -7.03 -1.31
N VAL A 5 7.67 -6.10 -0.83
CA VAL A 5 7.46 -5.43 0.46
C VAL A 5 6.86 -4.06 0.20
N GLY A 6 5.67 -3.81 0.73
CA GLY A 6 5.02 -2.50 0.69
C GLY A 6 5.28 -1.71 1.96
N VAL A 7 5.46 -0.39 1.83
CA VAL A 7 5.40 0.54 2.97
C VAL A 7 3.98 1.09 3.04
N ILE A 8 3.32 0.85 4.17
CA ILE A 8 1.99 1.36 4.44
C ILE A 8 2.06 2.59 5.34
N ASP A 9 1.30 3.61 4.98
CA ASP A 9 1.12 4.84 5.76
C ASP A 9 -0.37 5.18 5.80
N GLY A 10 -0.81 5.76 6.92
CA GLY A 10 -2.23 6.00 7.14
C GLY A 10 -2.51 7.10 8.15
N ALA A 11 -3.57 7.87 7.88
CA ALA A 11 -4.08 8.91 8.76
C ALA A 11 -5.61 8.84 8.84
N GLY A 12 -6.14 8.47 10.00
CA GLY A 12 -7.58 8.32 10.21
C GLY A 12 -8.17 7.20 9.36
N LYS A 13 -8.98 7.56 8.37
CA LYS A 13 -9.62 6.64 7.41
C LYS A 13 -9.02 6.69 6.01
N ASN A 14 -7.80 7.21 5.88
CA ASN A 14 -7.09 7.26 4.61
C ASN A 14 -5.81 6.45 4.75
N TRP A 15 -5.67 5.41 3.93
CA TRP A 15 -4.51 4.53 3.90
C TRP A 15 -3.93 4.49 2.50
N GLY A 16 -2.60 4.47 2.42
CA GLY A 16 -1.86 4.30 1.19
C GLY A 16 -0.73 3.29 1.38
N VAL A 17 -0.50 2.45 0.36
CA VAL A 17 0.68 1.60 0.26
C VAL A 17 1.50 2.01 -0.96
N ARG A 18 2.82 1.96 -0.85
CA ARG A 18 3.74 2.06 -1.98
C ARG A 18 4.73 0.90 -1.98
N PHE A 19 5.10 0.43 -3.16
CA PHE A 19 6.07 -0.64 -3.34
C PHE A 19 7.39 -0.07 -3.85
N PRO A 20 8.45 0.04 -3.02
CA PRO A 20 9.72 0.68 -3.42
C PRO A 20 10.42 0.00 -4.59
N ASP A 21 10.16 -1.29 -4.78
CA ASP A 21 10.74 -2.09 -5.86
C ASP A 21 10.05 -1.86 -7.22
N VAL A 22 8.89 -1.18 -7.23
CA VAL A 22 8.08 -0.97 -8.43
C VAL A 22 7.59 0.48 -8.47
N ASP A 23 8.32 1.33 -9.21
CA ASP A 23 7.98 2.74 -9.37
C ASP A 23 6.55 2.95 -9.85
N GLY A 24 5.83 3.83 -9.16
CA GLY A 24 4.43 4.16 -9.46
C GLY A 24 3.40 3.13 -9.00
N CYS A 25 3.81 1.99 -8.44
CA CYS A 25 2.89 1.02 -7.87
C CYS A 25 2.43 1.47 -6.48
N VAL A 26 1.17 1.89 -6.42
CA VAL A 26 0.52 2.41 -5.22
C VAL A 26 -0.88 1.83 -5.08
N GLY A 27 -1.32 1.63 -3.83
CA GLY A 27 -2.68 1.24 -3.48
C GLY A 27 -3.24 2.18 -2.43
N VAL A 28 -4.56 2.33 -2.40
CA VAL A 28 -5.26 3.24 -1.48
C VAL A 28 -6.55 2.60 -0.95
N GLY A 29 -6.91 2.92 0.28
CA GLY A 29 -8.10 2.34 0.92
C GLY A 29 -8.56 3.11 2.15
N ALA A 30 -9.78 2.81 2.61
CA ALA A 30 -10.29 3.30 3.87
C ALA A 30 -9.77 2.49 5.07
N THR A 31 -9.25 1.28 4.81
CA THR A 31 -8.52 0.44 5.77
C THR A 31 -7.14 0.03 5.22
N PRO A 32 -6.23 -0.45 6.09
CA PRO A 32 -4.95 -1.00 5.66
C PRO A 32 -5.09 -2.14 4.64
N GLU A 33 -6.05 -3.03 4.86
CA GLU A 33 -6.31 -4.20 4.02
C GLU A 33 -6.81 -3.79 2.63
N GLU A 34 -7.67 -2.78 2.55
CA GLU A 34 -8.13 -2.23 1.28
C GLU A 34 -6.99 -1.57 0.49
N ALA A 35 -6.03 -0.95 1.18
CA ALA A 35 -4.88 -0.33 0.51
C ALA A 35 -3.92 -1.36 -0.10
N ILE A 36 -3.82 -2.58 0.45
CA ILE A 36 -2.89 -3.63 0.00
C ILE A 36 -3.53 -4.71 -0.89
N ALA A 37 -4.85 -4.71 -1.05
CA ALA A 37 -5.61 -5.66 -1.86
C ALA A 37 -5.40 -5.42 -3.37
#